data_AF-A0A953NWG2-F1
#
_entry.id   AF-A0A953NWG2-F1
#
_cell.length_a   1.000
_cell.length_b   1.000
_cell.length_c   1.000
_cell.angle_alpha   90.00
_cell.angle_beta   90.00
_cell.angle_gamma   90.00
#
_symmetry.space_group_name_H-M   'P 1'
#
loop_
_entity.id
_entity.type
_entity.pdbx_description
1 polymer ?
#
loop_
_entity_poly.entity_id
_entity_poly.type
_entity_poly.pdbx_seq_one_letter_code
_entity_poly.pdbx_strand_id
1 'polypeptide(L)' 'MQEPRPARSHAFAVADLPAHHTDPFDRMLIAQARSEDMVLLTADGAFLKYKVKTFWYGRS' A
#
# COMPACT_ATOMS: atom_id res chain seq x y z
N MET A 1 17.39 11.06 20.44
CA MET A 1 16.09 10.88 19.78
C MET A 1 16.21 9.65 18.90
N GLN A 2 15.49 8.57 19.22
CA GLN A 2 15.47 7.39 18.36
C GLN A 2 14.44 7.68 17.26
N GLU A 3 14.87 7.86 16.02
CA GLU A 3 13.98 7.99 14.86
C GLU A 3 12.95 6.83 14.86
N PRO A 4 11.65 7.09 14.64
CA PRO A 4 10.66 6.01 14.59
C PRO A 4 11.03 5.06 13.45
N ARG A 5 11.24 3.78 13.76
CA ARG A 5 11.51 2.77 12.72
C ARG A 5 10.25 2.63 11.84
N PRO A 6 10.27 3.02 10.56
CA PRO A 6 9.08 3.07 9.70
C PRO A 6 8.35 1.70 9.63
N ALA A 7 9.10 0.60 9.67
CA ALA A 7 8.54 -0.75 9.55
C ALA A 7 7.45 -1.11 10.58
N ARG A 8 7.48 -0.56 11.81
CA ARG A 8 6.48 -0.91 12.85
C ARG A 8 5.15 -0.18 12.67
N SER A 9 5.15 1.06 12.18
CA SER A 9 3.91 1.84 11.97
C SER A 9 3.07 1.30 10.81
N HIS A 10 3.71 0.90 9.71
CA HIS A 10 2.98 0.40 8.53
C HIS A 10 2.32 -0.96 8.78
N ALA A 11 2.94 -1.82 9.60
CA ALA A 11 2.37 -3.11 9.96
C ALA A 11 1.02 -3.00 10.69
N PHE A 12 0.84 -1.98 11.53
CA PHE A 12 -0.47 -1.70 12.16
C PHE A 12 -1.48 -1.15 11.15
N ALA A 13 -1.05 -0.31 10.21
CA ALA A 13 -1.93 0.26 9.19
C ALA A 13 -2.53 -0.79 8.23
N VAL A 14 -1.92 -1.98 8.11
CA VAL A 14 -2.47 -3.12 7.36
C VAL A 14 -3.81 -3.59 7.92
N ALA A 15 -4.02 -3.48 9.24
CA ALA A 15 -5.25 -3.91 9.90
C ALA A 15 -6.47 -3.08 9.45
N ASP A 16 -6.26 -1.82 9.07
CA ASP A 16 -7.31 -0.89 8.65
C ASP A 16 -7.64 -0.99 7.15
N LEU A 17 -6.98 -1.89 6.41
CA LEU A 17 -7.20 -2.05 4.98
C LEU A 17 -8.42 -2.93 4.69
N PRO A 18 -9.28 -2.53 3.73
CA PRO A 18 -10.30 -3.41 3.17
C PRO A 18 -9.68 -4.70 2.60
N ALA A 19 -10.39 -5.80 2.72
CA ALA A 19 -9.93 -7.13 2.30
C ALA A 19 -10.10 -7.36 0.79
N HIS A 20 -9.36 -6.64 -0.05
CA HIS A 20 -9.31 -6.88 -1.51
C HIS A 20 -8.12 -7.75 -1.94
N HIS A 21 -7.00 -7.69 -1.22
CA HIS A 21 -5.86 -8.61 -1.36
C HIS A 21 -5.78 -9.55 -0.15
N THR A 22 -5.49 -10.82 -0.41
CA THR A 22 -5.17 -11.83 0.60
C THR A 22 -3.67 -11.93 0.85
N ASP A 23 -2.86 -11.51 -0.12
CA ASP A 23 -1.41 -11.51 0.00
C ASP A 23 -0.94 -10.46 1.03
N PRO A 24 -0.17 -10.86 2.06
CA PRO A 24 0.25 -9.95 3.12
C PRO A 24 1.30 -8.91 2.65
N PHE A 25 2.06 -9.20 1.60
CA PHE A 25 3.05 -8.29 1.05
C PHE A 25 2.38 -7.16 0.25
N ASP A 26 1.39 -7.48 -0.60
CA ASP A 26 0.60 -6.46 -1.30
C ASP A 26 -0.07 -5.49 -0.32
N ARG A 27 -0.60 -6.04 0.78
CA ARG A 27 -1.19 -5.24 1.85
C ARG A 27 -0.17 -4.33 2.55
N MET A 28 1.06 -4.79 2.73
CA MET A 28 2.13 -3.96 3.27
C MET A 28 2.51 -2.82 2.31
N LEU A 29 2.59 -3.09 1.01
CA LEU A 29 2.85 -2.06 -0.02
C LEU A 29 1.77 -0.97 0.00
N ILE A 30 0.50 -1.36 0.10
CA ILE A 30 -0.63 -0.43 0.21
C ILE A 30 -0.53 0.40 1.50
N ALA A 31 -0.27 -0.25 2.63
CA ALA A 31 -0.17 0.42 3.92
C ALA A 31 0.97 1.45 3.93
N GLN A 32 2.12 1.10 3.35
CA GLN A 32 3.26 1.99 3.24
C GLN A 32 2.97 3.17 2.31
N ALA A 33 2.44 2.91 1.11
CA ALA A 33 2.11 3.95 0.15
C ALA A 33 1.08 4.95 0.69
N ARG A 34 0.08 4.46 1.44
CA ARG A 34 -0.89 5.30 2.12
C ARG A 34 -0.28 6.14 3.24
N SER A 35 0.62 5.55 4.02
CA SER A 35 1.24 6.22 5.18
C SER A 35 2.24 7.29 4.79
N GLU A 36 2.94 7.07 3.67
CA GLU A 36 4.02 7.93 3.20
C GLU A 36 3.61 8.80 1.98
N ASP A 37 2.33 8.79 1.62
CA ASP A 37 1.77 9.50 0.46
C ASP A 37 2.50 9.20 -0.87
N MET A 38 2.95 7.95 -1.04
CA MET A 38 3.65 7.49 -2.25
C MET A 38 2.67 7.06 -3.36
N VAL A 39 3.17 7.06 -4.59
CA VAL A 39 2.47 6.53 -5.76
C VAL A 39 2.85 5.07 -5.98
N LEU A 40 1.86 4.18 -6.03
CA LEU A 40 2.04 2.78 -6.42
C LEU A 40 1.99 2.62 -7.93
N LEU A 41 3.11 2.19 -8.52
CA LEU A 41 3.18 1.76 -9.91
C LEU A 41 2.79 0.27 -9.99
N THR A 42 1.71 -0.04 -10.68
CA THR A 42 1.23 -1.43 -10.80
C THR A 42 0.48 -1.67 -12.10
N ALA A 43 0.52 -2.92 -12.59
CA ALA A 43 -0.36 -3.38 -13.67
C ALA A 43 -1.65 -4.03 -13.12
N ASP A 44 -1.71 -4.31 -11.82
CA ASP A 44 -2.86 -4.92 -11.16
C ASP A 44 -3.92 -3.88 -10.80
N GLY A 45 -5.08 -3.99 -11.44
CA GLY A 45 -6.23 -3.12 -11.19
C GLY A 45 -6.85 -3.28 -9.80
N ALA A 46 -6.57 -4.36 -9.06
CA ALA A 46 -7.08 -4.55 -7.70
C ALA A 46 -6.59 -3.46 -6.73
N PHE A 47 -5.42 -2.86 -6.99
CA PHE A 47 -4.89 -1.74 -6.21
C PHE A 47 -5.75 -0.47 -6.32
N LEU A 48 -6.51 -0.28 -7.41
CA LEU A 48 -7.43 0.86 -7.59
C LEU A 48 -8.59 0.86 -6.60
N LYS A 49 -8.86 -0.29 -5.95
CA LYS A 49 -9.91 -0.40 -4.91
C LYS A 49 -9.47 0.23 -3.58
N TYR A 50 -8.19 0.57 -3.44
CA TYR A 50 -7.66 1.25 -2.27
C TYR A 50 -7.57 2.75 -2.49
N LYS A 51 -7.76 3.54 -1.43
CA LYS A 51 -7.58 5.00 -1.46
C LYS A 51 -6.09 5.36 -1.40
N VAL A 52 -5.33 4.93 -2.41
CA VAL A 52 -3.90 5.22 -2.57
C VAL A 52 -3.65 5.77 -3.97
N LYS A 53 -2.63 6.63 -4.12
CA LYS A 53 -2.26 7.14 -5.44
C LYS A 53 -1.68 5.98 -6.24
N THR A 54 -2.23 5.72 -7.42
CA THR A 54 -1.79 4.63 -8.28
C THR A 54 -1.49 5.16 -9.68
N PHE A 55 -0.36 4.76 -10.23
CA PHE A 55 -0.09 4.90 -11.65
C PHE A 55 -0.20 3.51 -12.29
N TRP A 56 -1.19 3.35 -13.16
CA TRP A 56 -1.40 2.09 -13.86
C TRP A 56 -0.53 2.04 -15.12
N TYR A 57 0.30 1.01 -15.24
CA TYR A 57 1.09 0.74 -16.44
C TYR A 57 0.71 -0.62 -17.02
N GLY A 58 -0.50 -0.71 -17.57
CA GLY A 58 -0.83 -1.76 -18.51
C GLY A 58 -0.56 -1.26 -19.93
N ARG A 59 0.14 -2.07 -20.73
CA ARG A 59 0.30 -1.77 -22.16
C ARG A 59 -1.06 -1.98 -22.83
N SER A 60 -1.59 -0.92 -23.45
CA SER A 60 -2.56 -1.03 -24.53
C SER A 60 -1.99 -1.85 -25.68
#